data_AF-A0A938GYC9-F1
#
_entry.id   AF-A0A938GYC9-F1
#
_cell.length_a   1.000
_cell.length_b   1.000
_cell.length_c   1.000
_cell.angle_alpha   90.00
_cell.angle_beta   90.00
_cell.angle_gamma   90.00
#
_symmetry.space_group_name_H-M   'P 1'
#
loop_
_entity.id
_entity.type
_entity.pdbx_description
1 polymer ?
#
loop_
_entity_poly.entity_id
_entity_poly.type
_entity_poly.pdbx_seq_one_letter_code
_entity_poly.pdbx_strand_id
1 'polypeptide(L)'
;MKEERVNPRSGGQASGSKRPLDSLAVNLYLRLMKTTVELPESVVRKAKLLAAERQTTLRALVLKGLEHVLMEEQVNAKDRAKQLFAAMDQAPGIKAGKRFSRTEANAR
;
A
#
# COMPACT_ATOMS: atom_id res chain seq x y z
N MET A 1 -27.91 -28.64 -52.89
CA MET A 1 -27.52 -27.24 -53.11
C MET A 1 -28.11 -26.38 -52.01
N LYS A 2 -27.28 -25.91 -51.08
CA LYS A 2 -27.17 -24.52 -50.56
C LYS A 2 -26.32 -24.57 -49.30
N GLU A 3 -25.09 -24.08 -49.44
CA GLU A 3 -24.21 -23.67 -48.35
C GLU A 3 -24.84 -22.52 -47.58
N GLU A 4 -24.72 -22.52 -46.26
CA GLU A 4 -24.63 -21.27 -45.51
C GLU A 4 -23.60 -21.40 -44.38
N ARG A 5 -22.81 -20.34 -44.25
CA ARG A 5 -21.46 -20.31 -43.68
C ARG A 5 -21.47 -19.99 -42.19
N VAL A 6 -20.50 -20.57 -41.48
CA VAL A 6 -19.58 -19.96 -40.49
C VAL A 6 -20.14 -18.85 -39.58
N ASN A 7 -20.14 -19.10 -38.26
CA ASN A 7 -19.22 -18.40 -37.35
C ASN A 7 -19.18 -19.02 -35.92
N PRO A 8 -18.02 -19.46 -35.41
CA PRO A 8 -17.80 -19.76 -34.01
C PRO A 8 -17.40 -18.49 -33.24
N ARG A 9 -18.33 -17.86 -32.53
CA ARG A 9 -18.03 -16.80 -31.55
C ARG A 9 -18.59 -17.15 -30.18
N SER A 10 -17.80 -17.87 -29.39
CA SER A 10 -17.86 -17.78 -27.93
C SER A 10 -16.44 -17.91 -27.34
N GLY A 11 -15.53 -17.09 -27.87
CA GLY A 11 -14.29 -16.74 -27.18
C GLY A 11 -14.52 -15.43 -26.41
N GLY A 12 -14.21 -15.44 -25.13
CA GLY A 12 -14.22 -14.25 -24.26
C GLY A 12 -15.36 -14.31 -23.24
N GLN A 13 -15.13 -14.22 -21.94
CA GLN A 13 -13.93 -13.88 -21.19
C GLN A 13 -14.01 -14.68 -19.89
N ALA A 14 -12.98 -15.46 -19.58
CA ALA A 14 -12.66 -15.74 -18.19
C ALA A 14 -12.37 -14.38 -17.55
N SER A 15 -13.41 -13.76 -16.97
CA SER A 15 -13.27 -12.65 -16.05
C SER A 15 -12.55 -13.22 -14.83
N GLY A 16 -11.23 -13.33 -14.98
CA GLY A 16 -10.30 -13.46 -13.88
C GLY A 16 -10.40 -12.17 -13.09
N SER A 17 -11.50 -12.05 -12.34
CA SER A 17 -11.59 -11.18 -11.19
C SER A 17 -10.39 -11.58 -10.34
N LYS A 18 -9.32 -10.79 -10.46
CA LYS A 18 -8.19 -10.80 -9.54
C LYS A 18 -8.78 -10.38 -8.22
N ARG A 19 -9.42 -11.34 -7.53
CA ARG A 19 -9.85 -11.18 -6.15
C ARG A 19 -8.60 -10.70 -5.42
N PRO A 20 -8.64 -9.53 -4.77
CA PRO A 20 -7.50 -9.08 -3.99
C PRO A 20 -7.17 -10.22 -3.04
N LEU A 21 -5.90 -10.66 -3.07
CA LEU A 21 -5.42 -11.72 -2.19
C LEU A 21 -5.91 -11.39 -0.79
N ASP A 22 -6.62 -12.34 -0.19
CA ASP A 22 -7.25 -12.16 1.11
C ASP A 22 -6.21 -11.60 2.08
N SER A 23 -6.46 -10.38 2.58
CA SER A 23 -5.56 -9.63 3.44
C SER A 23 -5.16 -10.45 4.68
N LEU A 24 -6.03 -11.37 5.13
CA LEU A 24 -5.73 -12.30 6.21
C LEU A 24 -4.69 -13.35 5.80
N ALA A 25 -4.79 -13.90 4.59
CA ALA A 25 -3.83 -14.87 4.06
C ALA A 25 -2.45 -14.23 3.80
N VAL A 26 -2.43 -13.00 3.27
CA VAL A 26 -1.19 -12.23 3.07
C VAL A 26 -0.53 -11.91 4.41
N ASN A 27 -1.29 -11.43 5.39
CA ASN A 27 -0.77 -11.14 6.72
C ASN A 27 -0.26 -12.40 7.44
N LEU A 28 -0.92 -13.55 7.29
CA LEU A 28 -0.47 -14.81 7.87
C LEU A 28 0.80 -15.32 7.21
N TYR A 29 0.89 -15.24 5.88
CA TYR A 29 2.08 -15.64 5.12
C TYR A 29 3.28 -14.76 5.49
N LEU A 30 3.12 -13.43 5.48
CA LEU A 30 4.18 -12.49 5.85
C LEU A 30 4.63 -12.61 7.32
N ARG A 31 3.75 -13.06 8.23
CA ARG A 31 4.12 -13.32 9.64
C ARG A 31 5.09 -14.48 9.83
N LEU A 32 5.04 -15.46 8.93
CA LEU A 32 5.82 -16.70 9.03
C LEU A 32 7.13 -16.64 8.23
N MET A 33 7.26 -15.69 7.30
CA MET A 33 8.45 -15.59 6.46
C MET A 33 9.65 -15.04 7.22
N LYS A 34 10.76 -15.78 7.16
CA LYS A 34 12.08 -15.26 7.51
C LYS A 34 12.64 -14.56 6.29
N THR A 35 12.79 -13.24 6.37
CA THR A 35 13.41 -12.44 5.33
C THR A 35 14.90 -12.29 5.62
N THR A 36 15.74 -12.62 4.65
CA THR A 36 17.17 -12.35 4.69
C THR A 36 17.44 -11.06 3.92
N VAL A 37 18.22 -10.15 4.51
CA VAL A 37 18.61 -8.87 3.89
C VAL A 37 20.13 -8.79 3.94
N GLU A 38 20.76 -8.52 2.80
CA GLU A 38 22.19 -8.27 2.73
C GLU A 38 22.51 -6.86 3.20
N LEU A 39 23.45 -6.74 4.14
CA LEU A 39 23.86 -5.49 4.73
C LEU A 39 25.40 -5.41 4.77
N PRO A 40 26.00 -4.23 4.54
CA PRO A 40 27.44 -4.06 4.70
C PRO A 40 27.89 -4.43 6.11
N GLU A 41 28.97 -5.20 6.21
CA GLU A 41 29.52 -5.69 7.47
C GLU A 41 29.83 -4.54 8.46
N SER A 42 30.28 -3.38 7.96
CA SER A 42 30.52 -2.18 8.77
C SER A 42 29.25 -1.67 9.49
N VAL A 43 28.09 -1.80 8.84
CA VAL A 43 26.78 -1.43 9.40
C VAL A 43 26.33 -2.46 10.42
N VAL A 44 26.46 -3.75 10.09
CA VAL A 44 26.06 -4.86 10.99
C VAL A 44 26.85 -4.81 12.29
N ARG A 45 28.17 -4.55 12.24
CA ARG A 45 28.99 -4.41 13.45
C ARG A 45 28.50 -3.31 14.38
N LYS A 46 28.28 -2.10 13.84
CA LYS A 46 27.76 -0.96 14.62
C LYS A 46 26.39 -1.26 15.20
N ALA A 47 25.50 -1.86 14.41
CA ALA A 47 24.16 -2.20 14.85
C ALA A 47 24.14 -3.27 15.95
N LYS A 48 25.03 -4.28 15.89
CA LYS A 48 25.17 -5.28 16.96
C LYS A 48 25.66 -4.66 18.27
N LEU A 49 26.62 -3.75 18.19
CA LEU A 49 27.13 -3.03 19.37
C LEU A 49 26.02 -2.20 20.01
N LEU A 50 25.28 -1.43 19.19
CA LEU A 50 24.11 -0.68 19.66
C LEU A 50 23.01 -1.59 20.25
N ALA A 51 22.80 -2.77 19.67
CA ALA A 51 21.84 -3.73 20.19
C ALA A 51 22.24 -4.24 21.57
N ALA A 52 23.53 -4.53 21.77
CA ALA A 52 24.07 -4.94 23.06
C ALA A 52 23.93 -3.84 24.12
N GLU A 53 24.30 -2.60 23.78
CA GLU A 53 24.15 -1.43 24.67
C GLU A 53 22.70 -1.22 25.12
N ARG A 54 21.74 -1.43 24.20
CA ARG A 54 20.31 -1.24 24.46
C ARG A 54 19.61 -2.50 24.98
N GLN A 55 20.36 -3.57 25.29
CA GLN A 55 19.82 -4.87 25.72
C GLN A 55 18.71 -5.39 24.79
N THR A 56 18.94 -5.27 23.48
CA THR A 56 17.98 -5.66 22.44
C THR A 56 18.66 -6.51 21.37
N THR A 57 17.94 -6.84 20.31
CA THR A 57 18.44 -7.65 19.20
C THR A 57 18.58 -6.83 17.92
N LEU A 58 19.46 -7.28 17.02
CA LEU A 58 19.59 -6.68 15.69
C LEU A 58 18.25 -6.69 14.94
N ARG A 59 17.46 -7.76 15.07
CA ARG A 59 16.10 -7.87 14.49
C ARG A 59 15.18 -6.77 15.01
N ALA A 60 15.18 -6.52 16.32
CA ALA A 60 14.35 -5.47 16.91
C ALA A 60 14.76 -4.07 16.43
N LEU A 61 16.05 -3.81 16.25
CA LEU A 61 16.53 -2.55 15.66
C LEU A 61 16.07 -2.38 14.21
N VAL A 62 16.15 -3.44 13.40
CA VAL A 62 15.67 -3.42 12.00
C VAL A 62 14.18 -3.13 11.96
N LEU A 63 13.37 -3.82 12.78
CA LEU A 63 11.93 -3.59 12.84
C LEU A 63 11.61 -2.15 13.23
N LYS A 64 12.24 -1.62 14.28
CA LYS A 64 12.03 -0.24 14.72
C LYS A 64 12.40 0.77 13.63
N GLY A 65 13.48 0.53 12.89
CA GLY A 65 13.87 1.36 11.75
C GLY A 65 12.84 1.35 10.62
N LEU A 66 12.34 0.17 10.28
CA LEU A 66 11.30 0.01 9.25
C LEU A 66 9.98 0.66 9.67
N GLU A 67 9.55 0.46 10.92
CA GLU A 67 8.36 1.11 11.48
C GLU A 67 8.46 2.63 11.38
N HIS A 68 9.63 3.20 11.70
CA HIS A 68 9.86 4.62 11.61
C HIS A 68 9.70 5.16 10.18
N VAL A 69 10.36 4.52 9.20
CA VAL A 69 10.26 4.91 7.78
C VAL A 69 8.81 4.82 7.27
N LEU A 70 8.11 3.73 7.60
CA LEU A 70 6.71 3.52 7.19
C LEU A 70 5.75 4.53 7.85
N MET A 71 6.04 5.00 9.06
CA MET A 71 5.26 6.05 9.71
C MET A 71 5.53 7.42 9.06
N GLU A 72 6.79 7.74 8.75
CA GLU A 72 7.14 9.00 8.07
C GLU A 72 6.46 9.12 6.70
N GLU A 73 6.43 8.05 5.91
CA GLU A 73 5.73 8.04 4.61
C GLU A 73 4.22 8.30 4.76
N GLN A 74 3.59 7.72 5.79
CA GLN A 74 2.17 7.94 6.07
C GLN A 74 1.87 9.37 6.51
N VAL A 75 2.74 9.97 7.33
CA VAL A 75 2.63 11.37 7.74
C VAL A 75 2.75 12.27 6.51
N ASN A 76 3.75 12.03 5.66
CA ASN A 76 3.94 12.79 4.42
C ASN A 76 2.74 12.68 3.47
N ALA A 77 2.17 11.48 3.31
CA ALA A 77 0.96 11.29 2.49
C ALA A 77 -0.25 12.08 3.03
N LYS A 78 -0.45 12.09 4.35
CA LYS A 78 -1.52 12.88 4.98
C LYS A 78 -1.30 14.38 4.80
N ASP A 79 -0.06 14.83 4.95
CA ASP A 79 0.29 16.25 4.78
C ASP A 79 0.12 16.70 3.34
N ARG A 80 0.51 15.88 2.37
CA ARG A 80 0.24 16.13 0.93
C ARG A 80 -1.26 16.21 0.64
N ALA A 81 -2.05 15.29 1.19
CA ALA A 81 -3.50 15.31 1.04
C ALA A 81 -4.09 16.59 1.66
N LYS A 82 -3.64 16.99 2.85
CA LYS A 82 -4.08 18.23 3.51
C LYS A 82 -3.75 19.46 2.67
N GLN A 83 -2.53 19.53 2.12
CA GLN A 83 -2.10 20.62 1.23
C GLN A 83 -2.94 20.65 -0.05
N LEU A 84 -3.21 19.50 -0.67
CA LEU A 84 -4.07 19.40 -1.84
C LEU A 84 -5.48 19.92 -1.55
N PHE A 85 -6.11 19.48 -0.46
CA PHE A 85 -7.45 19.93 -0.10
C PHE A 85 -7.48 21.43 0.20
N ALA A 86 -6.47 21.97 0.89
CA ALA A 86 -6.33 23.40 1.13
C ALA A 86 -6.18 24.19 -0.18
N ALA A 87 -5.38 23.69 -1.13
CA ALA A 87 -5.24 24.30 -2.45
C ALA A 87 -6.55 24.24 -3.26
N MET A 88 -7.29 23.13 -3.19
CA MET A 88 -8.60 22.99 -3.81
C MET A 88 -9.65 23.94 -3.20
N ASP A 89 -9.57 24.22 -1.90
CA ASP A 89 -10.46 25.17 -1.22
C ASP A 89 -10.21 26.62 -1.66
N GLN A 90 -9.02 26.93 -2.17
CA GLN A 90 -8.66 28.23 -2.72
C GLN A 90 -8.88 28.33 -4.24
N ALA A 91 -9.20 27.22 -4.91
CA ALA A 91 -9.35 27.18 -6.36
C ALA A 91 -10.67 27.85 -6.82
N PRO A 92 -10.62 28.78 -7.79
CA PRO A 92 -11.82 29.46 -8.29
C PRO A 92 -12.78 28.46 -8.93
N GLY A 93 -14.03 28.43 -8.46
CA GLY A 93 -15.09 27.51 -8.92
C GLY A 93 -15.31 26.28 -8.03
N ILE A 94 -14.38 25.94 -7.14
CA ILE A 94 -14.50 24.83 -6.17
C ILE A 94 -14.73 25.45 -4.78
N LYS A 95 -15.99 25.71 -4.40
CA LYS A 95 -16.32 26.19 -3.05
C LYS A 95 -16.55 25.01 -2.10
N ALA A 96 -15.91 25.03 -0.93
CA ALA A 96 -16.06 24.03 0.13
C ALA A 96 -17.54 23.71 0.45
N GLY A 97 -18.42 24.71 0.41
CA GLY A 97 -19.86 24.56 0.66
C GLY A 97 -20.66 23.79 -0.40
N LYS A 98 -20.04 23.35 -1.50
CA LYS A 98 -20.66 22.48 -2.53
C LYS A 98 -20.08 21.06 -2.54
N ARG A 99 -19.20 20.70 -1.60
CA ARG A 99 -18.66 19.34 -1.48
C ARG A 99 -19.74 18.41 -0.94
N PHE A 100 -19.95 17.27 -1.60
CA PHE A 100 -20.80 16.22 -1.04
C PHE A 100 -20.19 15.69 0.25
N SER A 101 -21.02 15.53 1.26
CA SER A 101 -20.68 14.72 2.42
C SER A 101 -20.42 13.27 1.97
N ARG A 102 -19.64 12.54 2.76
CA ARG A 102 -19.35 11.12 2.49
C ARG A 102 -20.62 10.29 2.33
N THR A 103 -21.66 10.64 3.06
CA THR A 103 -22.99 10.02 3.00
C THR A 103 -23.74 10.35 1.71
N GLU A 104 -23.64 11.58 1.21
CA GLU A 104 -24.28 11.99 -0.05
C GLU A 104 -23.59 11.43 -1.29
N ALA A 105 -22.25 11.30 -1.25
CA ALA A 105 -21.48 10.72 -2.35
C ALA A 105 -21.77 9.22 -2.54
N ASN A 106 -21.94 8.48 -1.44
CA ASN A 106 -22.25 7.04 -1.48
C ASN A 106 -23.71 6.73 -1.83
N ALA A 107 -24.59 7.74 -1.79
CA ALA A 107 -26.02 7.60 -2.08
C ALA A 107 -26.36 7.83 -3.57
N ARG A 108 -25.35 8.09 -4.42
CA ARG A 108 -25.46 8.18 -5.88
C ARG A 108 -24.75 7.01 -6.54
#